data_AF-A0A1Q5UD99-F1
#
_entry.id   AF-A0A1Q5UD99-F1
#
_cell.length_a   1.000
_cell.length_b   1.000
_cell.length_c   1.000
_cell.angle_alpha   90.00
_cell.angle_beta   90.00
_cell.angle_gamma   90.00
#
_symmetry.space_group_name_H-M   'P 1'
#
loop_
_entity.id
_entity.type
_entity.pdbx_description
1 polymer ?
#
loop_
_entity_poly.entity_id
_entity_poly.type
_entity_poly.pdbx_seq_one_letter_code
_entity_poly.pdbx_strand_id
1 'polypeptide(L)'
;MSTLAALPHQLSQGKMTQIKHAVVNANLLAFLCMDFGVPDLIPNIEVCQAPGGNVKPVSHSEKTHLWHFLRFNGLAIKSAPLRDQIRDALEYAPEYPWEHLACLRAEKFISDIVESTIGAIFVDSRGDLRQCHAFAERIGLLAFLRRIITEGVNIEHPRNTAQNLAKSLGTLIFNTKRVEVGGAIATYCSSAVTNKEEIAMVDGCASAEEAELKVSRLLIDKYKT
;
A
#
# COMPACT_ATOMS: atom_id res chain seq x y z
N MET A 1 15.73 8.55 18.94
CA MET A 1 16.64 8.13 17.85
C MET A 1 15.80 7.57 16.71
N SER A 2 16.22 7.75 15.46
CA SER A 2 15.55 7.14 14.29
C SER A 2 15.70 5.61 14.35
N THR A 3 14.63 4.86 14.05
CA THR A 3 14.60 3.40 14.10
C THR A 3 15.67 2.76 13.20
N LEU A 4 15.97 3.38 12.05
CA LEU A 4 17.06 2.95 11.15
C LEU A 4 18.46 3.27 11.70
N ALA A 5 18.61 4.39 12.40
CA ALA A 5 19.88 4.79 12.99
C ALA A 5 20.24 4.00 14.26
N ALA A 6 19.23 3.38 14.89
CA ALA A 6 19.40 2.52 16.06
C ALA A 6 19.81 1.08 15.70
N LEU A 7 19.98 0.77 14.41
CA LEU A 7 20.37 -0.58 13.98
C LEU A 7 21.82 -0.91 14.38
N PRO A 8 22.07 -2.16 14.82
CA PRO A 8 23.41 -2.58 15.24
C PRO A 8 24.39 -2.70 14.06
N HIS A 9 23.92 -2.69 12.81
CA HIS A 9 24.73 -2.89 11.61
C HIS A 9 24.51 -1.71 10.67
N GLN A 10 25.60 -1.17 10.12
CA GLN A 10 25.52 -0.04 9.18
C GLN A 10 24.94 -0.52 7.85
N LEU A 11 23.78 0.02 7.47
CA LEU A 11 23.18 -0.20 6.15
C LEU A 11 23.85 0.70 5.10
N SER A 12 23.98 0.19 3.87
CA SER A 12 24.44 1.01 2.76
C SER A 12 23.42 2.13 2.45
N GLN A 13 23.92 3.27 1.96
CA GLN A 13 23.08 4.42 1.58
C GLN A 13 21.97 4.02 0.59
N GLY A 14 22.31 3.18 -0.41
CA GLY A 14 21.34 2.67 -1.38
C GLY A 14 20.22 1.84 -0.72
N LYS A 15 20.57 0.96 0.23
CA LYS A 15 19.58 0.15 0.94
C LYS A 15 18.68 1.00 1.84
N MET A 16 19.23 2.02 2.52
CA MET A 16 18.43 2.95 3.33
C MET A 16 17.41 3.72 2.49
N THR A 17 17.81 4.18 1.30
CA THR A 17 16.90 4.86 0.35
C THR A 17 15.79 3.92 -0.11
N GLN A 18 16.12 2.67 -0.46
CA GLN A 18 15.11 1.67 -0.82
C GLN A 18 14.12 1.41 0.32
N ILE A 19 14.60 1.22 1.55
CA ILE A 19 13.75 1.01 2.72
C ILE A 19 12.83 2.22 2.94
N LYS A 20 13.38 3.44 2.86
CA LYS A 20 12.59 4.66 2.98
C LYS A 20 11.49 4.72 1.92
N HIS A 21 11.80 4.41 0.66
CA HIS A 21 10.82 4.44 -0.42
C HIS A 21 9.70 3.40 -0.24
N ALA A 22 10.03 2.23 0.29
CA ALA A 22 9.04 1.19 0.59
C ALA A 22 8.16 1.57 1.80
N VAL A 23 8.75 2.07 2.88
CA VAL A 23 8.03 2.33 4.14
C VAL A 23 7.26 3.65 4.10
N VAL A 24 7.73 4.65 3.36
CA VAL A 24 7.02 5.95 3.17
C VAL A 24 6.30 5.96 1.82
N ASN A 25 5.74 4.81 1.43
CA ASN A 25 4.96 4.66 0.21
C ASN A 25 3.49 5.05 0.45
N ALA A 26 2.91 5.87 -0.42
CA ALA A 26 1.53 6.35 -0.28
C ALA A 26 0.50 5.19 -0.22
N ASN A 27 0.64 4.16 -1.05
CA ASN A 27 -0.28 3.02 -1.04
C ASN A 27 -0.16 2.21 0.26
N LEU A 28 1.06 2.05 0.80
CA LEU A 28 1.26 1.41 2.12
C LEU A 28 0.62 2.23 3.24
N LEU A 29 0.90 3.53 3.31
CA LEU A 29 0.34 4.40 4.35
C LEU A 29 -1.19 4.43 4.26
N ALA A 30 -1.74 4.47 3.05
CA ALA A 30 -3.17 4.41 2.83
C ALA A 30 -3.76 3.06 3.27
N PHE A 31 -3.09 1.95 2.96
CA PHE A 31 -3.49 0.63 3.44
C PHE A 31 -3.50 0.57 4.98
N LEU A 32 -2.43 1.02 5.64
CA LEU A 32 -2.34 1.04 7.10
C LEU A 32 -3.43 1.95 7.70
N CYS A 33 -3.74 3.08 7.08
CA CYS A 33 -4.85 3.94 7.48
C CYS A 33 -6.22 3.25 7.37
N MET A 34 -6.43 2.53 6.27
CA MET A 34 -7.66 1.79 6.02
C MET A 34 -7.82 0.60 6.95
N ASP A 35 -6.72 -0.08 7.27
CA ASP A 35 -6.74 -1.24 8.16
C ASP A 35 -6.81 -0.85 9.64
N PHE A 36 -6.20 0.29 10.00
CA PHE A 36 -6.19 0.77 11.37
C PHE A 36 -7.60 1.15 11.82
N GLY A 37 -8.17 0.28 12.65
CA GLY A 37 -9.47 0.49 13.29
C GLY A 37 -9.38 0.34 14.80
N VAL A 38 -10.08 1.24 15.47
CA VAL A 38 -10.31 1.15 16.92
C VAL A 38 -11.62 0.39 17.11
N PRO A 39 -11.69 -0.58 18.05
CA PRO A 39 -12.97 -1.20 18.39
C PRO A 39 -14.00 -0.12 18.73
N ASP A 40 -15.23 -0.27 18.23
CA ASP A 40 -16.29 0.66 18.58
C ASP A 40 -16.43 0.73 20.11
N LEU A 41 -16.26 1.93 20.66
CA LEU A 41 -16.46 2.19 22.10
C LEU A 41 -17.94 2.03 22.50
N ILE A 42 -18.84 2.04 21.51
CA ILE A 42 -20.28 1.86 21.66
C ILE A 42 -20.70 0.81 20.63
N PRO A 43 -21.06 -0.42 21.02
CA PRO A 43 -21.57 -1.40 20.07
C PRO A 43 -22.85 -0.84 19.42
N ASN A 44 -22.91 -0.86 18.09
CA ASN A 44 -24.14 -0.59 17.37
C ASN A 44 -25.12 -1.71 17.70
N ILE A 45 -26.14 -1.39 18.51
CA ILE A 45 -27.25 -2.27 18.80
C ILE A 45 -28.29 -2.04 17.71
N GLU A 46 -28.29 -2.89 16.68
CA GLU A 46 -29.43 -2.95 15.78
C GLU A 46 -30.54 -3.80 16.42
N VAL A 47 -31.74 -3.22 16.50
CA VAL A 47 -32.93 -3.91 16.98
C VAL A 47 -33.63 -4.53 15.78
N CYS A 48 -33.35 -5.81 15.51
CA CYS A 48 -34.10 -6.55 14.51
C CYS A 48 -35.41 -7.05 15.12
N GLN A 49 -36.55 -6.70 14.51
CA GLN A 49 -37.83 -7.33 14.85
C GLN A 49 -37.94 -8.69 14.15
N ALA A 50 -37.97 -9.77 14.94
CA ALA A 50 -38.33 -11.08 14.40
C ALA A 50 -39.85 -11.14 14.10
N PRO A 51 -40.30 -11.93 13.12
CA PRO A 51 -41.73 -12.19 12.90
C PRO A 51 -42.26 -12.95 14.12
N GLY A 52 -42.90 -12.23 15.05
CA GLY A 52 -43.35 -12.78 16.34
C GLY A 52 -43.16 -11.88 17.56
N GLY A 53 -42.69 -10.63 17.39
CA GLY A 53 -42.69 -9.62 18.47
C GLY A 53 -41.53 -9.73 19.47
N ASN A 54 -40.62 -10.70 19.30
CA ASN A 54 -39.40 -10.78 20.10
C ASN A 54 -38.30 -9.90 19.48
N VAL A 55 -37.92 -8.86 20.22
CA VAL A 55 -36.75 -8.02 19.95
C VAL A 55 -35.50 -8.77 20.40
N LYS A 56 -34.59 -9.07 19.46
CA LYS A 56 -33.23 -9.54 19.80
C LYS A 56 -32.24 -8.42 19.49
N PRO A 57 -31.48 -7.92 20.48
CA PRO A 57 -30.38 -7.02 20.21
C PRO A 57 -29.30 -7.80 19.44
N VAL A 58 -29.03 -7.39 18.20
CA VAL A 58 -27.87 -7.88 17.44
C VAL A 58 -26.75 -6.89 17.68
N SER A 59 -25.74 -7.30 18.45
CA SER A 59 -24.54 -6.51 18.67
C SER A 59 -23.62 -6.64 17.45
N HIS A 60 -23.54 -5.60 16.63
CA HIS A 60 -22.49 -5.50 15.62
C HIS A 60 -21.26 -4.87 16.28
N SER A 61 -20.20 -5.65 16.44
CA SER A 61 -18.86 -5.15 16.78
C SER A 61 -18.16 -4.77 15.48
N GLU A 62 -18.50 -3.62 14.91
CA GLU A 62 -17.69 -3.04 13.84
C GLU A 62 -16.45 -2.37 14.45
N LYS A 63 -15.37 -2.25 13.66
CA LYS A 63 -14.21 -1.46 14.03
C LYS A 63 -14.38 -0.10 13.35
N THR A 64 -14.36 0.99 14.10
CA THR A 64 -14.23 2.31 13.51
C THR A 64 -12.81 2.50 12.98
N HIS A 65 -12.65 2.34 11.67
CA HIS A 65 -11.39 2.64 10.98
C HIS A 65 -11.10 4.15 10.96
N LEU A 66 -9.81 4.54 10.95
CA LEU A 66 -9.39 5.94 11.06
C LEU A 66 -10.06 6.87 10.01
N TRP A 67 -10.24 6.36 8.80
CA TRP A 67 -10.87 7.11 7.71
C TRP A 67 -12.38 7.36 7.92
N HIS A 68 -13.07 6.62 8.80
CA HIS A 68 -14.47 6.88 9.14
C HIS A 68 -14.66 8.21 9.86
N PHE A 69 -13.68 8.63 10.68
CA PHE A 69 -13.74 9.91 11.39
C PHE A 69 -13.68 11.14 10.47
N LEU A 70 -13.40 10.96 9.18
CA LEU A 70 -13.23 12.02 8.20
C LEU A 70 -14.36 12.13 7.19
N ARG A 71 -15.33 11.20 7.19
CA ARG A 71 -16.46 11.22 6.24
C ARG A 71 -17.80 11.42 6.95
N PHE A 72 -18.46 12.53 6.61
CA PHE A 72 -19.89 12.73 6.88
C PHE A 72 -20.82 12.06 5.85
N ASN A 73 -20.31 11.53 4.72
CA ASN A 73 -21.05 10.68 3.76
C ASN A 73 -20.16 10.33 2.54
N GLY A 74 -19.54 9.15 2.46
CA GLY A 74 -18.79 8.78 1.24
C GLY A 74 -18.37 7.32 1.12
N LEU A 75 -18.43 6.82 -0.13
CA LEU A 75 -18.25 5.45 -0.63
C LEU A 75 -17.66 4.41 0.33
N ALA A 76 -18.42 3.36 0.60
CA ALA A 76 -17.93 2.13 1.21
C ALA A 76 -16.73 1.59 0.42
N ILE A 77 -15.54 1.61 1.01
CA ILE A 77 -14.35 0.95 0.46
C ILE A 77 -14.57 -0.56 0.61
N LYS A 78 -15.29 -1.16 -0.33
CA LYS A 78 -15.51 -2.61 -0.41
C LYS A 78 -14.33 -3.25 -1.12
N SER A 79 -13.30 -3.63 -0.37
CA SER A 79 -12.21 -4.47 -0.90
C SER A 79 -11.63 -5.44 0.14
N ALA A 80 -12.48 -6.02 0.99
CA ALA A 80 -12.10 -7.04 1.97
C ALA A 80 -11.16 -8.15 1.42
N PRO A 81 -11.35 -8.69 0.19
CA PRO A 81 -10.45 -9.73 -0.32
C PRO A 81 -9.01 -9.24 -0.55
N LEU A 82 -8.86 -8.01 -1.05
CA LEU A 82 -7.53 -7.42 -1.30
C LEU A 82 -6.87 -7.01 0.02
N ARG A 83 -7.66 -6.61 1.01
CA ARG A 83 -7.16 -6.28 2.35
C ARG A 83 -6.43 -7.47 2.98
N ASP A 84 -7.05 -8.65 2.95
CA ASP A 84 -6.47 -9.84 3.57
C ASP A 84 -5.22 -10.31 2.81
N GLN A 85 -5.23 -10.25 1.48
CA GLN A 85 -4.03 -10.54 0.66
C GLN A 85 -2.85 -9.60 0.97
N ILE A 86 -3.11 -8.29 1.09
CA ILE A 86 -2.06 -7.32 1.47
C ILE A 86 -1.58 -7.60 2.89
N ARG A 87 -2.47 -7.90 3.83
CA ARG A 87 -2.13 -8.23 5.22
C ARG A 87 -1.20 -9.43 5.27
N ASP A 88 -1.60 -10.53 4.65
CA ASP A 88 -0.83 -11.77 4.60
C ASP A 88 0.53 -11.55 3.93
N ALA A 89 0.57 -10.76 2.86
CA ALA A 89 1.84 -10.46 2.19
C ALA A 89 2.78 -9.60 3.06
N LEU A 90 2.25 -8.59 3.76
CA LEU A 90 3.04 -7.77 4.69
C LEU A 90 3.56 -8.58 5.88
N GLU A 91 2.83 -9.61 6.32
CA GLU A 91 3.19 -10.43 7.48
C GLU A 91 4.10 -11.61 7.12
N TYR A 92 3.86 -12.30 6.00
CA TYR A 92 4.51 -13.58 5.69
C TYR A 92 5.32 -13.60 4.39
N ALA A 93 4.98 -12.78 3.39
CA ALA A 93 5.63 -12.89 2.09
C ALA A 93 7.10 -12.40 2.14
N PRO A 94 8.03 -13.07 1.43
CA PRO A 94 9.44 -12.66 1.37
C PRO A 94 9.67 -11.42 0.48
N GLU A 95 8.66 -11.01 -0.29
CA GLU A 95 8.71 -9.87 -1.21
C GLU A 95 7.70 -8.79 -0.76
N TYR A 96 8.06 -7.52 -0.96
CA TYR A 96 7.17 -6.41 -0.71
C TYR A 96 5.99 -6.41 -1.71
N PRO A 97 4.73 -6.24 -1.26
CA PRO A 97 3.55 -6.46 -2.09
C PRO A 97 3.22 -5.26 -3.00
N TRP A 98 4.13 -4.87 -3.88
CA TRP A 98 3.96 -3.73 -4.79
C TRP A 98 2.67 -3.82 -5.62
N GLU A 99 2.41 -4.97 -6.22
CA GLU A 99 1.24 -5.19 -7.07
C GLU A 99 -0.07 -5.10 -6.30
N HIS A 100 -0.18 -5.81 -5.17
CA HIS A 100 -1.39 -5.77 -4.34
C HIS A 100 -1.68 -4.35 -3.83
N LEU A 101 -0.64 -3.61 -3.44
CA LEU A 101 -0.77 -2.22 -3.00
C LEU A 101 -1.18 -1.28 -4.15
N ALA A 102 -0.67 -1.46 -5.37
CA ALA A 102 -1.11 -0.68 -6.53
C ALA A 102 -2.57 -0.98 -6.91
N CYS A 103 -3.01 -2.23 -6.75
CA CYS A 103 -4.40 -2.64 -6.98
C CYS A 103 -5.38 -2.07 -5.93
N LEU A 104 -4.89 -1.63 -4.77
CA LEU A 104 -5.71 -0.96 -3.76
C LEU A 104 -6.32 0.32 -4.32
N ARG A 105 -5.61 0.99 -5.24
CA ARG A 105 -6.04 2.24 -5.88
C ARG A 105 -6.51 3.25 -4.83
N ALA A 106 -5.79 3.31 -3.71
CA ALA A 106 -6.08 4.23 -2.65
C ALA A 106 -5.93 5.66 -3.18
N GLU A 107 -6.89 6.52 -2.87
CA GLU A 107 -6.73 7.93 -3.17
C GLU A 107 -5.61 8.50 -2.29
N LYS A 108 -4.76 9.35 -2.88
CA LYS A 108 -3.59 9.93 -2.21
C LYS A 108 -3.95 10.57 -0.86
N PHE A 109 -5.12 11.21 -0.77
CA PHE A 109 -5.56 11.86 0.46
C PHE A 109 -5.59 10.90 1.65
N ILE A 110 -5.79 9.59 1.43
CA ILE A 110 -5.81 8.61 2.51
C ILE A 110 -4.43 8.47 3.16
N SER A 111 -3.35 8.54 2.37
CA SER A 111 -1.99 8.60 2.92
C SER A 111 -1.72 9.91 3.65
N ASP A 112 -2.23 11.03 3.12
CA ASP A 112 -2.10 12.36 3.74
C ASP A 112 -2.77 12.40 5.14
N ILE A 113 -3.77 11.55 5.41
CA ILE A 113 -4.37 11.39 6.76
C ILE A 113 -3.34 10.91 7.77
N VAL A 114 -2.52 9.92 7.42
CA VAL A 114 -1.49 9.38 8.32
C VAL A 114 -0.44 10.44 8.60
N GLU A 115 0.02 11.13 7.55
CA GLU A 115 1.03 12.18 7.65
C GLU A 115 0.53 13.37 8.50
N SER A 116 -0.69 13.83 8.24
CA SER A 116 -1.31 14.92 9.01
C SER A 116 -1.60 14.53 10.46
N THR A 117 -1.98 13.28 10.73
CA THR A 117 -2.18 12.77 12.10
C THR A 117 -0.86 12.76 12.86
N ILE A 118 0.24 12.32 12.24
CA ILE A 118 1.58 12.38 12.85
C ILE A 118 1.96 13.84 13.15
N GLY A 119 1.70 14.76 12.22
CA GLY A 119 1.93 16.19 12.39
C GLY A 119 1.11 16.79 13.55
N ALA A 120 -0.17 16.43 13.65
CA ALA A 120 -1.04 16.87 14.74
C ALA A 120 -0.55 16.37 16.10
N ILE A 121 -0.17 15.10 16.20
CA ILE A 121 0.42 14.51 17.42
C ILE A 121 1.72 15.24 17.80
N PHE A 122 2.57 15.56 16.81
CA PHE A 122 3.81 16.30 17.06
C PHE A 122 3.55 17.68 17.67
N VAL A 123 2.56 18.41 17.15
CA VAL A 123 2.18 19.74 17.67
C VAL A 123 1.57 19.64 19.07
N ASP A 124 0.59 18.75 19.27
CA ASP A 124 -0.14 18.61 20.54
C ASP A 124 0.77 18.13 21.68
N SER A 125 1.71 17.24 21.36
CA SER A 125 2.73 16.75 22.30
C SER A 125 3.90 17.73 22.55
N ARG A 126 3.81 18.97 22.03
CA ARG A 126 4.87 19.99 22.13
C ARG A 126 6.23 19.52 21.59
N GLY A 127 6.20 18.76 20.51
CA GLY A 127 7.38 18.26 19.82
C GLY A 127 7.93 16.92 20.34
N ASP A 128 7.19 16.18 21.15
CA ASP A 128 7.64 14.86 21.63
C ASP A 128 7.50 13.77 20.56
N LEU A 129 8.61 13.50 19.86
CA LEU A 129 8.70 12.43 18.85
C LEU A 129 8.36 11.04 19.38
N ARG A 130 8.39 10.80 20.71
CA ARG A 130 8.00 9.51 21.28
C ARG A 130 6.51 9.23 21.04
N GLN A 131 5.67 10.26 21.05
CA GLN A 131 4.24 10.13 20.77
C GLN A 131 4.00 9.80 19.29
N CYS A 132 4.73 10.45 18.38
CA CYS A 132 4.70 10.12 16.95
C CYS A 132 5.16 8.68 16.70
N HIS A 133 6.22 8.24 17.39
CA HIS A 133 6.72 6.86 17.32
C HIS A 133 5.68 5.86 17.82
N ALA A 134 5.02 6.15 18.95
CA ALA A 134 3.96 5.31 19.50
C ALA A 134 2.78 5.15 18.53
N PHE A 135 2.40 6.20 17.81
CA PHE A 135 1.40 6.11 16.76
C PHE A 135 1.88 5.27 15.56
N ALA A 136 3.11 5.49 15.09
CA ALA A 136 3.70 4.72 14.00
C ALA A 136 3.85 3.22 14.34
N GLU A 137 4.10 2.88 15.61
CA GLU A 137 4.03 1.50 16.12
C GLU A 137 2.59 0.97 16.04
N ARG A 138 1.63 1.74 16.55
CA ARG A 138 0.23 1.33 16.68
C ARG A 138 -0.45 1.07 15.34
N ILE A 139 -0.10 1.82 14.29
CA ILE A 139 -0.62 1.58 12.93
C ILE A 139 0.12 0.43 12.21
N GLY A 140 1.17 -0.13 12.80
CA GLY A 140 1.94 -1.26 12.25
C GLY A 140 3.09 -0.88 11.32
N LEU A 141 3.34 0.41 11.08
CA LEU A 141 4.40 0.88 10.18
C LEU A 141 5.79 0.43 10.65
N LEU A 142 6.08 0.64 11.93
CA LEU A 142 7.38 0.30 12.51
C LEU A 142 7.57 -1.21 12.70
N ALA A 143 6.49 -1.95 12.92
CA ALA A 143 6.53 -3.42 12.91
C ALA A 143 6.97 -3.95 11.56
N PHE A 144 6.40 -3.44 10.46
CA PHE A 144 6.79 -3.83 9.12
C PHE A 144 8.22 -3.36 8.75
N LEU A 145 8.62 -2.16 9.17
CA LEU A 145 10.01 -1.69 9.02
C LEU A 145 11.00 -2.65 9.69
N ARG A 146 10.74 -3.07 10.93
CA ARG A 146 11.58 -4.04 11.64
C ARG A 146 11.68 -5.34 10.85
N ARG A 147 10.55 -5.86 10.36
CA ARG A 147 10.50 -7.06 9.53
C ARG A 147 11.39 -6.97 8.29
N ILE A 148 11.32 -5.87 7.54
CA ILE A 148 12.19 -5.64 6.36
C ILE A 148 13.67 -5.78 6.73
N ILE A 149 14.05 -5.31 7.91
CA ILE A 149 15.44 -5.31 8.36
C ILE A 149 15.86 -6.68 8.91
N THR A 150 15.03 -7.32 9.73
CA THR A 150 15.36 -8.57 10.43
C THR A 150 15.23 -9.80 9.54
N GLU A 151 14.19 -9.85 8.71
CA GLU A 151 13.90 -10.98 7.82
C GLU A 151 14.47 -10.77 6.41
N GLY A 152 14.96 -9.56 6.10
CA GLY A 152 15.54 -9.27 4.80
C GLY A 152 14.54 -9.26 3.64
N VAL A 153 13.29 -8.83 3.90
CA VAL A 153 12.23 -8.74 2.88
C VAL A 153 12.74 -8.03 1.63
N ASN A 154 12.50 -8.62 0.47
CA ASN A 154 12.87 -8.02 -0.81
C ASN A 154 11.93 -6.86 -1.13
N ILE A 155 12.45 -5.65 -0.96
CA ILE A 155 11.76 -4.38 -1.22
C ILE A 155 12.14 -3.76 -2.57
N GLU A 156 12.86 -4.48 -3.43
CA GLU A 156 13.20 -3.94 -4.75
C GLU A 156 11.92 -3.75 -5.57
N HIS A 157 11.77 -2.56 -6.15
CA HIS A 157 10.63 -2.25 -7.00
C HIS A 157 10.74 -3.05 -8.33
N PRO A 158 9.67 -3.72 -8.81
CA PRO A 158 9.72 -4.55 -10.02
C PRO A 158 10.30 -3.82 -11.24
N ARG A 159 10.00 -2.53 -11.40
CA ARG A 159 10.61 -1.66 -12.42
C ARG A 159 12.14 -1.70 -12.39
N ASN A 160 12.75 -1.59 -11.21
CA ASN A 160 14.21 -1.57 -11.05
C ASN A 160 14.81 -2.94 -11.32
N THR A 161 14.16 -4.02 -10.86
CA THR A 161 14.58 -5.39 -11.15
C THR A 161 14.52 -5.67 -12.65
N ALA A 162 13.44 -5.28 -13.33
CA ALA A 162 13.31 -5.39 -14.79
C ALA A 162 14.39 -4.60 -15.53
N GLN A 163 14.66 -3.36 -15.11
CA GLN A 163 15.75 -2.55 -15.66
C GLN A 163 17.12 -3.21 -15.46
N ASN A 164 17.37 -3.79 -14.29
CA ASN A 164 18.62 -4.48 -13.98
C ASN A 164 18.82 -5.73 -14.84
N LEU A 165 17.78 -6.54 -15.04
CA LEU A 165 17.83 -7.73 -15.92
C LEU A 165 18.03 -7.35 -17.38
N ALA A 166 17.39 -6.28 -17.85
CA ALA A 166 17.49 -5.81 -19.23
C ALA A 166 18.79 -5.03 -19.54
N LYS A 167 19.70 -4.81 -18.57
CA LYS A 167 20.95 -4.06 -18.79
C LYS A 167 21.79 -4.59 -19.94
N SER A 168 21.79 -5.90 -20.17
CA SER A 168 22.51 -6.55 -21.27
C SER A 168 21.86 -6.30 -22.64
N LEU A 169 20.56 -5.98 -22.68
CA LEU A 169 19.79 -5.76 -23.89
C LEU A 169 19.81 -4.29 -24.33
N GLY A 170 20.08 -3.37 -23.41
CA GLY A 170 20.18 -1.93 -23.65
C GLY A 170 19.37 -1.10 -22.67
N THR A 171 19.12 0.16 -23.00
CA THR A 171 18.32 1.06 -22.15
C THR A 171 16.85 0.68 -22.23
N LEU A 172 16.29 0.20 -21.12
CA LEU A 172 14.87 -0.12 -20.98
C LEU A 172 14.03 1.13 -20.66
N ILE A 173 13.04 1.42 -21.51
CA ILE A 173 12.12 2.53 -21.35
C ILE A 173 10.69 2.00 -21.20
N PHE A 174 9.98 2.46 -20.17
CA PHE A 174 8.56 2.16 -19.97
C PHE A 174 7.73 3.34 -20.48
N ASN A 175 6.78 3.05 -21.38
CA ASN A 175 5.84 4.01 -21.94
C ASN A 175 4.43 3.65 -21.49
N THR A 176 3.87 4.43 -20.58
CA THR A 176 2.49 4.23 -20.09
C THR A 176 1.57 5.27 -20.70
N LYS A 177 0.47 4.82 -21.30
CA LYS A 177 -0.53 5.64 -21.97
C LYS A 177 -1.92 5.33 -21.42
N ARG A 178 -2.73 6.37 -21.27
CA ARG A 178 -4.16 6.24 -20.98
C ARG A 178 -4.90 5.97 -22.29
N VAL A 179 -5.72 4.94 -22.30
CA VAL A 179 -6.51 4.49 -23.45
C VAL A 179 -7.98 4.74 -23.14
N GLU A 180 -8.61 5.57 -23.97
CA GLU A 180 -10.04 5.86 -23.88
C GLU A 180 -10.74 5.23 -25.08
N VAL A 181 -11.57 4.23 -24.83
CA VAL A 181 -12.42 3.60 -25.85
C VAL A 181 -13.81 4.18 -25.66
N GLY A 182 -14.39 4.77 -26.72
CA GLY A 182 -15.59 5.61 -26.66
C GLY A 182 -16.70 5.06 -25.76
N GLY A 183 -16.95 5.73 -24.64
CA GLY A 183 -18.00 5.40 -23.66
C GLY A 183 -17.61 4.39 -22.56
N ALA A 184 -16.45 3.76 -22.63
CA ALA A 184 -15.94 2.84 -21.61
C ALA A 184 -15.08 3.56 -20.56
N ILE A 185 -14.88 2.90 -19.41
CA ILE A 185 -13.93 3.35 -18.38
C ILE A 185 -12.53 3.40 -19.01
N ALA A 186 -11.84 4.53 -18.84
CA ALA A 186 -10.48 4.69 -19.31
C ALA A 186 -9.56 3.63 -18.69
N THR A 187 -8.76 2.98 -19.52
CA THR A 187 -7.77 1.98 -19.09
C THR A 187 -6.36 2.49 -19.34
N TYR A 188 -5.37 1.74 -18.87
CA TYR A 188 -3.97 2.06 -19.06
C TYR A 188 -3.27 0.91 -19.78
N CYS A 189 -2.48 1.29 -20.77
CA CYS A 189 -1.56 0.43 -21.48
C CYS A 189 -0.14 0.85 -21.14
N SER A 190 0.71 -0.10 -20.79
CA SER A 190 2.14 0.14 -20.60
C SER A 190 2.92 -0.77 -21.52
N SER A 191 3.93 -0.22 -22.18
CA SER A 191 4.87 -1.00 -22.98
C SER A 191 6.31 -0.75 -22.57
N ALA A 192 7.12 -1.80 -22.68
CA ALA A 192 8.53 -1.77 -22.41
C ALA A 192 9.30 -1.88 -23.73
N VAL A 193 10.16 -0.89 -23.96
CA VAL A 193 10.90 -0.73 -25.21
C VAL A 193 12.40 -0.75 -24.92
N THR A 194 13.15 -1.49 -25.73
CA THR A 194 14.61 -1.53 -25.73
C THR A 194 15.11 -1.39 -27.16
N ASN A 195 16.09 -0.52 -27.40
CA ASN A 195 16.65 -0.28 -28.75
C ASN A 195 15.60 0.03 -29.84
N LYS A 196 14.50 0.71 -29.47
CA LYS A 196 13.35 1.02 -30.33
C LYS A 196 12.46 -0.19 -30.70
N GLU A 197 12.72 -1.36 -30.12
CA GLU A 197 11.86 -2.54 -30.25
C GLU A 197 11.02 -2.71 -28.97
N GLU A 198 9.73 -2.96 -29.16
CA GLU A 198 8.83 -3.29 -28.06
C GLU A 198 9.01 -4.76 -27.67
N ILE A 199 9.41 -5.00 -26.41
CA ILE A 199 9.76 -6.33 -25.91
C ILE A 199 8.67 -6.94 -25.02
N ALA A 200 7.76 -6.10 -24.52
CA ALA A 200 6.62 -6.46 -23.69
C ALA A 200 5.58 -5.33 -23.69
N MET A 201 4.30 -5.70 -23.60
CA MET A 201 3.19 -4.76 -23.47
C MET A 201 2.08 -5.40 -22.62
N VAL A 202 1.43 -4.60 -21.78
CA VAL A 202 0.21 -4.97 -21.05
C VAL A 202 -0.81 -3.87 -21.23
N ASP A 203 -2.06 -4.26 -21.47
CA ASP A 203 -3.20 -3.36 -21.66
C ASP A 203 -4.35 -3.72 -20.67
N GLY A 204 -5.36 -2.86 -20.58
CA GLY A 204 -6.56 -3.08 -19.79
C GLY A 204 -6.36 -2.88 -18.28
N CYS A 205 -5.29 -2.19 -17.87
CA CYS A 205 -5.02 -1.93 -16.45
C CYS A 205 -5.86 -0.76 -15.93
N ALA A 206 -6.23 -0.81 -14.66
CA ALA A 206 -7.10 0.21 -14.07
C ALA A 206 -6.33 1.48 -13.64
N SER A 207 -5.01 1.40 -13.49
CA SER A 207 -4.14 2.55 -13.21
C SER A 207 -2.81 2.47 -13.96
N ALA A 208 -2.14 3.63 -14.09
CA ALA A 208 -0.81 3.70 -14.70
C ALA A 208 0.25 2.92 -13.90
N GLU A 209 0.17 2.96 -12.57
CA GLU A 209 1.08 2.24 -11.67
C GLU A 209 0.88 0.73 -11.80
N GLU A 210 -0.36 0.26 -11.83
CA GLU A 210 -0.68 -1.15 -12.05
C GLU A 210 -0.15 -1.65 -13.40
N ALA A 211 -0.33 -0.85 -14.46
CA ALA A 211 0.14 -1.20 -15.80
C ALA A 211 1.67 -1.37 -15.82
N GLU A 212 2.40 -0.42 -15.23
CA GLU A 212 3.86 -0.47 -15.18
C GLU A 212 4.39 -1.65 -14.37
N LEU A 213 3.77 -1.95 -13.22
CA LEU A 213 4.15 -3.09 -12.39
C LEU A 213 3.92 -4.41 -13.13
N LYS A 214 2.77 -4.57 -13.81
CA LYS A 214 2.46 -5.78 -14.60
C LYS A 214 3.43 -5.99 -15.76
N VAL A 215 3.77 -4.93 -16.51
CA VAL A 215 4.79 -5.04 -17.58
C VAL A 215 6.14 -5.40 -16.98
N SER A 216 6.51 -4.78 -15.87
CA SER A 216 7.79 -5.07 -15.19
C SER A 216 7.86 -6.53 -14.75
N ARG A 217 6.76 -7.08 -14.20
CA ARG A 217 6.67 -8.48 -13.82
C ARG A 217 6.80 -9.41 -15.01
N LEU A 218 6.10 -9.12 -16.10
CA LEU A 218 6.18 -9.88 -17.34
C LEU A 218 7.61 -9.94 -17.90
N LEU A 219 8.37 -8.84 -17.81
CA LEU A 219 9.77 -8.82 -18.19
C LEU A 219 10.64 -9.66 -17.25
N ILE A 220 10.44 -9.56 -15.93
CA ILE A 220 11.18 -10.36 -14.96
C ILE A 220 10.98 -11.84 -15.27
N ASP A 221 9.73 -12.28 -15.46
CA ASP A 221 9.42 -13.68 -15.73
C ASP A 221 10.02 -14.15 -17.08
N LYS A 222 10.09 -13.26 -18.08
CA LYS A 222 10.70 -13.54 -19.39
C LYS A 222 12.23 -13.69 -19.35
N TYR A 223 12.92 -12.97 -18.47
CA TYR A 223 14.39 -12.90 -18.45
C TYR A 223 15.05 -13.55 -17.24
N LYS A 224 14.29 -14.09 -16.29
CA LYS A 224 14.79 -14.82 -15.12
C LYS A 224 15.08 -16.31 -15.40
N THR A 225 15.24 -16.68 -16.68
CA THR A 225 15.69 -18.01 -17.12
C THR A 225 17.21 -18.09 -17.10
#